data_AF-A0A1E7GB30-F1
#
_entry.id   AF-A0A1E7GB30-F1
#
_cell.length_a   1.000
_cell.length_b   1.000
_cell.length_c   1.000
_cell.angle_alpha   90.00
_cell.angle_beta   90.00
_cell.angle_gamma   90.00
#
_symmetry.space_group_name_H-M   'P 1'
#
loop_
_entity.id
_entity.type
_entity.pdbx_description
1 polymer ?
#
loop_
_entity_poly.entity_id
_entity_poly.type
_entity_poly.pdbx_seq_one_letter_code
_entity_poly.pdbx_strand_id
1 'polypeptide(L)'
;MIEITDSIDREKWEDFVSSHPQGNIFQSRYISDVYIHTNNYEPVSLAAVDSESKEILAVLQAVIVRDAPGMVGSISSRSIINGGPLFVEGKKGLEALEKLLNYYEKFLHNRAIYTQVRNVWDVENSKNTLVSLGYQYEPHLNYLINLNRPAEEIWGDIHKPRRKGINRAEKIGIKVRKIESKNEIKDCYKVIEETYKNVRLPLADISLLESAYEVLSGSGLIDFYLATLDGEVVGSRVVLKYKGMVHDWYAGSKQEINYVNEAVVWHMLSEYAGKEKVFDFGGAGHPDKPYGVREFKKRFGGEEVNYGRYEKVHDRKKKELLNLGFKAYKKLNLARVF
;
A
#
# COMPACT_ATOMS: atom_id res chain seq x y z
N MET A 1 -13.32 -20.72 23.93
CA MET A 1 -11.89 -20.35 24.14
C MET A 1 -11.36 -19.77 22.84
N ILE A 2 -10.33 -18.91 22.84
CA ILE A 2 -9.77 -18.34 21.59
C ILE A 2 -8.47 -19.06 21.24
N GLU A 3 -8.41 -19.59 20.02
CA GLU A 3 -7.26 -20.30 19.44
C GLU A 3 -6.66 -19.47 18.30
N ILE A 4 -5.33 -19.46 18.17
CA ILE A 4 -4.63 -18.79 17.05
C ILE A 4 -4.14 -19.85 16.07
N THR A 5 -4.38 -19.65 14.78
CA THR A 5 -4.00 -20.59 13.72
C THR A 5 -3.56 -19.86 12.45
N ASP A 6 -2.66 -20.48 11.70
CA ASP A 6 -2.21 -20.08 10.35
C ASP A 6 -2.86 -20.91 9.23
N SER A 7 -3.70 -21.88 9.61
CA SER A 7 -4.23 -22.92 8.73
C SER A 7 -5.75 -22.77 8.52
N ILE A 8 -6.20 -21.54 8.29
CA ILE A 8 -7.61 -21.25 7.99
C ILE A 8 -7.93 -21.53 6.53
N ASP A 9 -9.12 -22.09 6.31
CA ASP A 9 -9.68 -22.23 4.98
C ASP A 9 -9.75 -20.86 4.27
N ARG A 10 -9.26 -20.82 3.04
CA ARG A 10 -9.04 -19.56 2.33
C ARG A 10 -10.33 -18.85 1.95
N GLU A 11 -11.40 -19.60 1.69
CA GLU A 11 -12.71 -19.03 1.39
C GLU A 11 -13.32 -18.47 2.67
N LYS A 12 -13.24 -19.18 3.80
CA LYS A 12 -13.67 -18.64 5.10
C LYS A 12 -12.93 -17.35 5.49
N TRP A 13 -11.64 -17.26 5.19
CA TRP A 13 -10.87 -16.03 5.39
C TRP A 13 -11.42 -14.89 4.54
N GLU A 14 -11.65 -15.13 3.25
CA GLU A 14 -12.16 -14.11 2.33
C GLU A 14 -13.60 -13.70 2.66
N ASP A 15 -14.45 -14.64 3.09
CA ASP A 15 -15.80 -14.35 3.57
C ASP A 15 -15.76 -13.41 4.78
N PHE A 16 -14.84 -13.66 5.73
CA PHE A 16 -14.64 -12.76 6.88
C PHE A 16 -14.20 -11.37 6.43
N VAL A 17 -13.16 -11.27 5.58
CA VAL A 17 -12.62 -9.97 5.12
C VAL A 17 -13.64 -9.20 4.29
N SER A 18 -14.33 -9.88 3.38
CA SER A 18 -15.30 -9.26 2.47
C SER A 18 -16.56 -8.82 3.19
N SER A 19 -16.99 -9.52 4.25
CA SER A 19 -18.13 -9.11 5.10
C SER A 19 -17.76 -8.04 6.14
N HIS A 20 -16.50 -7.95 6.55
CA HIS A 20 -16.06 -6.96 7.53
C HIS A 20 -16.26 -5.52 7.01
N PRO A 21 -16.85 -4.58 7.79
CA PRO A 21 -17.09 -3.20 7.33
C PRO A 21 -15.80 -2.51 6.87
N GLN A 22 -14.76 -2.76 7.65
CA GLN A 22 -13.38 -2.45 7.39
C GLN A 22 -12.75 -3.64 6.66
N GLY A 23 -13.22 -4.00 5.46
CA GLY A 23 -12.62 -5.07 4.65
C GLY A 23 -11.78 -4.45 3.54
N ASN A 24 -10.54 -4.89 3.33
CA ASN A 24 -9.69 -4.33 2.27
C ASN A 24 -8.78 -5.39 1.62
N ILE A 25 -8.28 -5.07 0.43
CA ILE A 25 -7.43 -5.97 -0.36
C ILE A 25 -6.19 -6.44 0.41
N PHE A 26 -5.63 -5.60 1.28
CA PHE A 26 -4.40 -5.93 1.99
C PHE A 26 -4.59 -6.95 3.12
N GLN A 27 -5.83 -7.20 3.53
CA GLN A 27 -6.18 -8.25 4.47
C GLN A 27 -6.88 -9.44 3.79
N SER A 28 -7.11 -9.37 2.47
CA SER A 28 -7.78 -10.42 1.69
C SER A 28 -6.90 -11.65 1.44
N ARG A 29 -7.49 -12.78 1.04
CA ARG A 29 -6.72 -13.94 0.58
C ARG A 29 -5.90 -13.62 -0.67
N TYR A 30 -6.35 -12.67 -1.49
CA TYR A 30 -5.78 -12.37 -2.79
C TYR A 30 -4.39 -11.75 -2.67
N ILE A 31 -4.18 -10.82 -1.74
CA ILE A 31 -2.85 -10.23 -1.56
C ILE A 31 -1.85 -11.23 -0.99
N SER A 32 -2.33 -12.19 -0.17
CA SER A 32 -1.48 -13.27 0.31
C SER A 32 -0.99 -14.14 -0.85
N ASP A 33 -1.89 -14.49 -1.79
CA ASP A 33 -1.53 -15.19 -3.04
C ASP A 33 -0.47 -14.45 -3.85
N VAL A 34 -0.57 -13.11 -3.92
CA VAL A 34 0.46 -12.28 -4.57
C VAL A 34 1.81 -12.40 -3.84
N TYR A 35 1.81 -12.27 -2.51
CA TYR A 35 3.05 -12.29 -1.73
C TYR A 35 3.76 -13.64 -1.73
N ILE A 36 3.03 -14.77 -1.83
CA ILE A 36 3.63 -16.12 -1.90
C ILE A 36 4.58 -16.25 -3.11
N HIS A 37 4.24 -15.59 -4.23
CA HIS A 37 5.00 -15.65 -5.47
C HIS A 37 5.90 -14.43 -5.71
N THR A 38 6.08 -13.58 -4.68
CA THR A 38 6.91 -12.38 -4.76
C THR A 38 8.30 -12.65 -4.16
N ASN A 39 9.36 -12.32 -4.90
CA ASN A 39 10.73 -12.45 -4.42
C ASN A 39 10.97 -11.58 -3.18
N ASN A 40 11.70 -12.13 -2.21
CA ASN A 40 12.05 -11.48 -0.94
C ASN A 40 10.87 -11.12 -0.02
N TYR A 41 9.68 -11.64 -0.34
CA TYR A 41 8.46 -11.48 0.45
C TYR A 41 8.11 -12.80 1.11
N GLU A 42 7.56 -12.70 2.31
CA GLU A 42 7.09 -13.85 3.07
C GLU A 42 5.78 -13.45 3.76
N PRO A 43 4.63 -13.92 3.23
CA PRO A 43 3.34 -13.61 3.83
C PRO A 43 3.20 -14.28 5.19
N VAL A 44 2.46 -13.61 6.08
CA VAL A 44 2.10 -14.12 7.40
C VAL A 44 0.59 -13.94 7.54
N SER A 45 -0.15 -15.04 7.47
CA SER A 45 -1.62 -15.06 7.58
C SER A 45 -1.98 -15.76 8.90
N LEU A 46 -2.53 -15.02 9.84
CA LEU A 46 -2.92 -15.54 11.15
C LEU A 46 -4.36 -15.18 11.47
N ALA A 47 -5.12 -16.11 12.03
CA ALA A 47 -6.47 -15.86 12.53
C ALA A 47 -6.60 -16.25 14.00
N ALA A 48 -7.46 -15.51 14.70
CA ALA A 48 -8.00 -15.92 15.98
C ALA A 48 -9.41 -16.49 15.76
N VAL A 49 -9.64 -17.72 16.20
CA VAL A 49 -10.93 -18.42 16.05
C VAL A 49 -11.51 -18.80 17.40
N ASP A 50 -12.84 -18.86 17.47
CA ASP A 50 -13.51 -19.51 18.58
C ASP A 50 -13.27 -21.02 18.52
N SER A 51 -12.81 -21.60 19.63
CA SER A 51 -12.45 -23.01 19.71
C SER A 51 -13.64 -23.96 19.46
N GLU A 52 -14.85 -23.54 19.81
CA GLU A 52 -16.08 -24.33 19.75
C GLU A 52 -16.80 -24.12 18.42
N SER A 53 -17.13 -22.87 18.07
CA SER A 53 -17.88 -22.58 16.83
C SER A 53 -16.98 -22.61 15.58
N LYS A 54 -15.66 -22.53 15.75
CA LYS A 54 -14.67 -22.35 14.66
C LYS A 54 -14.90 -21.08 13.83
N GLU A 55 -15.65 -20.11 14.37
CA GLU A 55 -15.85 -18.80 13.75
C GLU A 55 -14.60 -17.94 13.91
N ILE A 56 -14.31 -17.16 12.86
CA ILE A 56 -13.20 -16.21 12.87
C ILE A 56 -13.62 -14.99 13.70
N LEU A 57 -12.78 -14.64 14.67
CA LEU A 57 -12.93 -13.48 15.55
C LEU A 57 -12.00 -12.35 15.16
N ALA A 58 -10.82 -12.67 14.62
CA ALA A 58 -9.86 -11.70 14.09
C ALA A 58 -8.95 -12.32 13.04
N VAL A 59 -8.47 -11.51 12.10
CA VAL A 59 -7.48 -11.89 11.10
C VAL A 59 -6.37 -10.85 11.01
N LEU A 60 -5.17 -11.32 10.68
CA LEU A 60 -3.98 -10.50 10.46
C LEU A 60 -3.24 -11.06 9.25
N GLN A 61 -3.26 -10.31 8.15
CA GLN A 61 -2.35 -10.48 7.03
C GLN A 61 -1.19 -9.49 7.17
N ALA A 62 0.02 -10.03 7.31
CA ALA A 62 1.25 -9.27 7.21
C ALA A 62 2.13 -9.80 6.08
N VAL A 63 3.21 -9.08 5.82
CA VAL A 63 4.30 -9.55 4.96
C VAL A 63 5.64 -9.17 5.54
N ILE A 64 6.57 -10.12 5.61
CA ILE A 64 7.97 -9.85 5.93
C ILE A 64 8.68 -9.56 4.60
N VAL A 65 9.18 -8.34 4.47
CA VAL A 65 9.90 -7.87 3.28
C VAL A 65 11.39 -7.80 3.60
N ARG A 66 12.22 -8.28 2.67
CA ARG A 66 13.68 -8.18 2.71
C ARG A 66 14.14 -7.39 1.49
N ASP A 67 15.14 -6.51 1.65
CA ASP A 67 15.64 -5.69 0.53
C ASP A 67 16.63 -6.46 -0.38
N ALA A 68 17.07 -7.65 0.05
CA ALA A 68 17.97 -8.53 -0.69
C ALA A 68 17.75 -10.00 -0.30
N PRO A 69 18.17 -10.97 -1.13
CA PRO A 69 18.12 -12.38 -0.78
C PRO A 69 19.18 -12.77 0.28
N GLY A 70 18.98 -13.94 0.89
CA GLY A 70 19.97 -14.57 1.77
C GLY A 70 20.27 -13.81 3.07
N MET A 71 21.49 -13.97 3.60
CA MET A 71 21.90 -13.37 4.88
C MET A 71 21.88 -11.84 4.85
N VAL A 72 22.09 -11.21 3.69
CA VAL A 72 21.98 -9.76 3.51
C VAL A 72 20.53 -9.28 3.67
N GLY A 73 19.55 -10.11 3.31
CA GLY A 73 18.13 -9.84 3.55
C GLY A 73 17.77 -9.79 5.04
N SER A 74 18.41 -10.62 5.86
CA SER A 74 18.08 -10.72 7.30
C SER A 74 18.39 -9.45 8.10
N ILE A 75 19.32 -8.62 7.63
CA ILE A 75 19.68 -7.34 8.25
C ILE A 75 18.82 -6.16 7.74
N SER A 76 17.86 -6.43 6.85
CA SER A 76 16.92 -5.44 6.30
C SER A 76 15.44 -5.83 6.49
N SER A 77 15.18 -6.94 7.19
CA SER A 77 13.83 -7.50 7.27
C SER A 77 12.89 -6.61 8.08
N ARG A 78 11.72 -6.33 7.51
CA ARG A 78 10.64 -5.55 8.13
C ARG A 78 9.33 -6.29 7.94
N SER A 79 8.47 -6.28 8.96
CA SER A 79 7.11 -6.79 8.80
C SER A 79 6.15 -5.63 8.59
N ILE A 80 5.30 -5.71 7.57
CA ILE A 80 4.31 -4.69 7.24
C ILE A 80 2.92 -5.30 7.34
N ILE A 81 2.05 -4.67 8.12
CA ILE A 81 0.61 -4.95 8.18
C ILE A 81 -0.08 -3.76 7.52
N ASN A 82 -0.65 -3.93 6.33
CA ASN A 82 -1.43 -2.87 5.68
C ASN A 82 -2.92 -3.09 5.98
N GLY A 83 -3.59 -2.06 6.49
CA GLY A 83 -5.04 -2.07 6.69
C GLY A 83 -5.58 -3.16 7.60
N GLY A 84 -4.81 -3.64 8.57
CA GLY A 84 -5.26 -4.61 9.57
C GLY A 84 -4.60 -4.36 10.92
N PRO A 85 -4.76 -5.26 11.90
CA PRO A 85 -5.62 -6.46 11.85
C PRO A 85 -7.12 -6.14 11.76
N LEU A 86 -7.94 -7.10 11.34
CA LEU A 86 -9.41 -7.01 11.37
C LEU A 86 -9.95 -7.87 12.49
N PHE A 87 -11.01 -7.44 13.16
CA PHE A 87 -11.58 -8.19 14.28
C PHE A 87 -13.04 -7.81 14.50
N VAL A 88 -13.84 -8.76 14.97
CA VAL A 88 -15.25 -8.53 15.31
C VAL A 88 -15.37 -7.47 16.39
N GLU A 89 -16.44 -6.68 16.35
CA GLU A 89 -16.63 -5.64 17.36
C GLU A 89 -16.91 -6.22 18.76
N GLY A 90 -16.59 -5.42 19.77
CA GLY A 90 -16.85 -5.74 21.18
C GLY A 90 -15.73 -6.51 21.87
N LYS A 91 -16.00 -6.87 23.13
CA LYS A 91 -14.99 -7.39 24.07
C LYS A 91 -14.30 -8.66 23.56
N LYS A 92 -15.04 -9.57 22.95
CA LYS A 92 -14.52 -10.85 22.45
C LYS A 92 -13.52 -10.65 21.30
N GLY A 93 -13.80 -9.72 20.39
CA GLY A 93 -12.88 -9.40 19.30
C GLY A 93 -11.63 -8.65 19.76
N LEU A 94 -11.73 -7.78 20.78
CA LEU A 94 -10.55 -7.16 21.40
C LEU A 94 -9.66 -8.19 22.11
N GLU A 95 -10.24 -9.16 22.81
CA GLU A 95 -9.48 -10.28 23.39
C GLU A 95 -8.82 -11.14 22.29
N ALA A 96 -9.53 -11.38 21.18
CA ALA A 96 -9.00 -12.09 20.03
C ALA A 96 -7.83 -11.35 19.39
N LEU A 97 -7.97 -10.04 19.18
CA LEU A 97 -6.92 -9.15 18.68
C LEU A 97 -5.67 -9.19 19.56
N GLU A 98 -5.84 -9.07 20.89
CA GLU A 98 -4.72 -9.10 21.83
C GLU A 98 -3.98 -10.45 21.77
N LYS A 99 -4.70 -11.57 21.77
CA LYS A 99 -4.10 -12.92 21.65
C LYS A 99 -3.40 -13.08 20.31
N LEU A 100 -4.01 -12.62 19.22
CA LEU A 100 -3.47 -12.68 17.86
C LEU A 100 -2.17 -11.90 17.74
N LEU A 101 -2.14 -10.65 18.23
CA LEU A 101 -0.94 -9.83 18.21
C LEU A 101 0.15 -10.41 19.11
N ASN A 102 -0.17 -10.88 20.32
CA ASN A 102 0.82 -11.55 21.17
C ASN A 102 1.44 -12.80 20.52
N TYR A 103 0.64 -13.59 19.80
CA TYR A 103 1.15 -14.73 19.03
C TYR A 103 2.03 -14.26 17.87
N TYR A 104 1.58 -13.27 17.11
CA TYR A 104 2.32 -12.68 16.00
C TYR A 104 3.69 -12.11 16.44
N GLU A 105 3.76 -11.43 17.59
CA GLU A 105 5.02 -10.90 18.14
C GLU A 105 6.02 -12.02 18.46
N LYS A 106 5.54 -13.14 19.02
CA LYS A 106 6.37 -14.33 19.26
C LYS A 106 6.83 -14.95 17.95
N PHE A 107 5.94 -15.05 16.96
CA PHE A 107 6.25 -15.57 15.64
C PHE A 107 7.31 -14.73 14.92
N LEU A 108 7.28 -13.40 15.09
CA LEU A 108 8.24 -12.47 14.47
C LEU A 108 9.60 -12.39 15.15
N HIS A 109 9.75 -12.98 16.33
CA HIS A 109 11.02 -12.96 17.06
C HIS A 109 12.17 -13.42 16.14
N ASN A 110 13.22 -12.59 16.02
CA ASN A 110 14.37 -12.76 15.13
C ASN A 110 14.10 -12.79 13.61
N ARG A 111 12.87 -12.52 13.15
CA ARG A 111 12.52 -12.55 11.72
C ARG A 111 12.35 -11.16 11.10
N ALA A 112 11.95 -10.17 11.90
CA ALA A 112 11.82 -8.78 11.48
C ALA A 112 12.49 -7.84 12.50
N ILE A 113 13.11 -6.76 12.00
CA ILE A 113 13.73 -5.72 12.83
C ILE A 113 12.66 -4.85 13.49
N TYR A 114 11.58 -4.59 12.76
CA TYR A 114 10.43 -3.84 13.23
C TYR A 114 9.17 -4.30 12.51
N THR A 115 8.03 -4.09 13.15
CA THR A 115 6.70 -4.16 12.53
C THR A 115 6.17 -2.75 12.32
N GLN A 116 5.57 -2.50 11.16
CA GLN A 116 4.77 -1.31 10.92
C GLN A 116 3.35 -1.68 10.51
N VAL A 117 2.37 -1.21 11.27
CA VAL A 117 0.96 -1.20 10.89
C VAL A 117 0.69 0.10 10.13
N ARG A 118 0.23 -0.02 8.88
CA ARG A 118 -0.10 1.09 7.99
C ARG A 118 -1.62 1.17 7.88
N ASN A 119 -2.21 2.12 8.57
CA ASN A 119 -3.65 2.23 8.69
C ASN A 119 -4.25 2.82 7.40
N VAL A 120 -5.39 2.26 6.96
CA VAL A 120 -6.16 2.75 5.80
C VAL A 120 -7.56 3.26 6.20
N TRP A 121 -7.86 3.24 7.49
CA TRP A 121 -9.08 3.74 8.12
C TRP A 121 -8.78 4.18 9.56
N ASP A 122 -9.79 4.72 10.23
CA ASP A 122 -9.74 4.98 11.66
C ASP A 122 -9.60 3.68 12.47
N VAL A 123 -8.60 3.66 13.36
CA VAL A 123 -8.19 2.51 14.18
C VAL A 123 -8.27 2.84 15.68
N GLU A 124 -9.04 3.84 16.09
CA GLU A 124 -9.18 4.22 17.51
C GLU A 124 -9.57 3.01 18.39
N ASN A 125 -10.38 2.09 17.87
CA ASN A 125 -10.81 0.87 18.59
C ASN A 125 -9.67 -0.10 18.92
N SER A 126 -8.57 -0.12 18.16
CA SER A 126 -7.41 -1.01 18.40
C SER A 126 -6.22 -0.30 19.03
N LYS A 127 -6.26 1.04 19.15
CA LYS A 127 -5.19 1.89 19.67
C LYS A 127 -4.68 1.44 21.03
N ASN A 128 -5.57 1.24 22.01
CA ASN A 128 -5.17 0.86 23.37
C ASN A 128 -4.43 -0.48 23.39
N THR A 129 -4.87 -1.46 22.60
CA THR A 129 -4.23 -2.77 22.46
C THR A 129 -2.85 -2.66 21.79
N LEU A 130 -2.73 -1.86 20.73
CA LEU A 130 -1.45 -1.63 20.07
C LEU A 130 -0.44 -0.94 21.00
N VAL A 131 -0.87 0.13 21.67
CA VAL A 131 -0.03 0.89 22.60
C VAL A 131 0.39 0.03 23.80
N SER A 132 -0.51 -0.78 24.38
CA SER A 132 -0.16 -1.67 25.50
C SER A 132 0.87 -2.74 25.10
N LEU A 133 0.87 -3.15 23.84
CA LEU A 133 1.87 -4.05 23.26
C LEU A 133 3.16 -3.35 22.81
N GLY A 134 3.29 -2.04 23.06
CA GLY A 134 4.51 -1.26 22.82
C GLY A 134 4.63 -0.70 21.39
N TYR A 135 3.54 -0.68 20.63
CA TYR A 135 3.51 0.01 19.34
C TYR A 135 3.38 1.52 19.54
N GLN A 136 4.16 2.29 18.79
CA GLN A 136 4.17 3.75 18.83
C GLN A 136 3.42 4.30 17.63
N TYR A 137 2.46 5.19 17.88
CA TYR A 137 1.74 5.88 16.82
C TYR A 137 2.62 6.98 16.19
N GLU A 138 2.63 7.03 14.86
CA GLU A 138 3.22 8.10 14.07
C GLU A 138 2.17 8.67 13.11
N PRO A 139 1.92 9.99 13.10
CA PRO A 139 0.95 10.57 12.20
C PRO A 139 1.43 10.45 10.75
N HIS A 140 0.49 10.16 9.87
CA HIS A 140 0.71 9.95 8.45
C HIS A 140 -0.57 10.33 7.71
N LEU A 141 -0.52 11.47 7.05
CA LEU A 141 -1.64 12.02 6.31
C LEU A 141 -1.99 11.16 5.09
N ASN A 142 -3.18 11.34 4.56
CA ASN A 142 -3.62 10.82 3.28
C ASN A 142 -4.74 11.70 2.70
N TYR A 143 -5.07 11.51 1.42
CA TYR A 143 -6.23 12.15 0.79
C TYR A 143 -7.16 11.10 0.21
N LEU A 144 -8.45 11.24 0.50
CA LEU A 144 -9.52 10.38 -0.01
C LEU A 144 -10.45 11.18 -0.91
N ILE A 145 -10.64 10.76 -2.14
CA ILE A 145 -11.59 11.41 -3.07
C ILE A 145 -12.84 10.54 -3.17
N ASN A 146 -14.00 11.12 -2.87
CA ASN A 146 -15.27 10.47 -3.15
C ASN A 146 -15.47 10.32 -4.66
N LEU A 147 -15.56 9.07 -5.11
CA LEU A 147 -15.77 8.68 -6.51
C LEU A 147 -17.25 8.40 -6.81
N ASN A 148 -18.12 8.29 -5.80
CA ASN A 148 -19.55 7.99 -5.98
C ASN A 148 -20.34 9.23 -6.44
N ARG A 149 -19.89 9.86 -7.54
CA ARG A 149 -20.42 11.07 -8.15
C ARG A 149 -19.87 11.23 -9.59
N PRO A 150 -20.48 12.08 -10.43
CA PRO A 150 -20.02 12.31 -11.80
C PRO A 150 -18.59 12.87 -11.89
N ALA A 151 -17.91 12.58 -12.99
CA ALA A 151 -16.54 13.04 -13.23
C ALA A 151 -16.43 14.57 -13.26
N GLU A 152 -17.48 15.26 -13.72
CA GLU A 152 -17.55 16.71 -13.83
C GLU A 152 -17.51 17.39 -12.46
N GLU A 153 -18.13 16.79 -11.44
CA GLU A 153 -18.06 17.28 -10.06
C GLU A 153 -16.66 17.09 -9.48
N ILE A 154 -16.06 15.91 -9.70
CA ILE A 154 -14.68 15.64 -9.28
C ILE A 154 -13.72 16.62 -9.96
N TRP A 155 -13.90 16.88 -11.25
CA TRP A 155 -13.13 17.89 -11.99
C TRP A 155 -13.27 19.29 -11.40
N GLY A 156 -14.47 19.66 -10.95
CA GLY A 156 -14.76 20.93 -10.30
C GLY A 156 -13.90 21.18 -9.06
N ASP A 157 -13.67 20.14 -8.26
CA ASP A 157 -12.87 20.17 -7.02
C ASP A 157 -11.36 20.27 -7.28
N ILE A 158 -10.89 19.84 -8.46
CA ILE A 158 -9.46 19.92 -8.80
C ILE A 158 -9.04 21.39 -8.92
N HIS A 159 -7.96 21.73 -8.22
CA HIS A 159 -7.44 23.10 -8.20
C HIS A 159 -7.13 23.61 -9.62
N LYS A 160 -7.49 24.87 -9.91
CA LYS A 160 -7.36 25.47 -11.25
C LYS A 160 -5.97 25.28 -11.91
N PRO A 161 -4.83 25.46 -11.22
CA PRO A 161 -3.51 25.18 -11.81
C PRO A 161 -3.34 23.71 -12.22
N ARG A 162 -3.89 22.77 -11.44
CA ARG A 162 -3.83 21.34 -11.74
C ARG A 162 -4.64 21.00 -12.98
N ARG A 163 -5.87 21.52 -13.11
CA ARG A 163 -6.68 21.40 -14.34
C ARG A 163 -5.97 21.94 -15.57
N LYS A 164 -5.28 23.08 -15.44
CA LYS A 164 -4.46 23.62 -16.53
C LYS A 164 -3.34 22.66 -16.94
N GLY A 165 -2.68 22.03 -15.96
CA GLY A 165 -1.65 21.01 -16.21
C GLY A 165 -2.21 19.79 -16.93
N ILE A 166 -3.35 19.28 -16.49
CA ILE A 166 -4.05 18.14 -17.13
C ILE A 166 -4.37 18.46 -18.60
N ASN A 167 -5.03 19.60 -18.86
CA ASN A 167 -5.35 20.03 -20.22
C ASN A 167 -4.09 20.30 -21.06
N ARG A 168 -2.98 20.69 -20.43
CA ARG A 168 -1.70 20.88 -21.14
C ARG A 168 -1.07 19.55 -21.50
N ALA A 169 -1.14 18.53 -20.63
CA ALA A 169 -0.65 17.18 -20.89
C ALA A 169 -1.27 16.60 -22.17
N GLU A 170 -2.60 16.71 -22.30
CA GLU A 170 -3.32 16.26 -23.50
C GLU A 170 -2.86 17.02 -24.75
N LYS A 171 -2.74 18.36 -24.67
CA LYS A 171 -2.30 19.20 -25.80
C LYS A 171 -0.87 18.91 -26.28
N ILE A 172 0.02 18.47 -25.37
CA ILE A 172 1.38 18.08 -25.76
C ILE A 172 1.47 16.63 -26.22
N GLY A 173 0.35 15.89 -26.26
CA GLY A 173 0.30 14.54 -26.81
C GLY A 173 0.42 13.41 -25.79
N ILE A 174 0.37 13.69 -24.47
CA ILE A 174 0.37 12.63 -23.46
C ILE A 174 -0.95 11.87 -23.55
N LYS A 175 -0.87 10.56 -23.76
CA LYS A 175 -2.01 9.64 -23.77
C LYS A 175 -1.90 8.68 -22.60
N VAL A 176 -3.00 8.48 -21.88
CA VAL A 176 -3.07 7.50 -20.78
C VAL A 176 -3.97 6.35 -21.20
N ARG A 177 -3.51 5.12 -20.98
CA ARG A 177 -4.28 3.90 -21.24
C ARG A 177 -3.93 2.81 -20.23
N LYS A 178 -4.78 1.78 -20.15
CA LYS A 178 -4.41 0.53 -19.49
C LYS A 178 -3.39 -0.25 -20.33
N ILE A 179 -2.64 -1.13 -19.69
CA ILE A 179 -1.87 -2.15 -20.40
C ILE A 179 -2.81 -3.09 -21.16
N GLU A 180 -2.36 -3.57 -22.30
CA GLU A 180 -3.08 -4.50 -23.19
C GLU A 180 -2.54 -5.93 -23.05
N SER A 181 -1.34 -6.08 -22.49
CA SER A 181 -0.74 -7.40 -22.25
C SER A 181 0.19 -7.42 -21.04
N LYS A 182 0.41 -8.62 -20.49
CA LYS A 182 1.38 -8.87 -19.40
C LYS A 182 2.80 -8.35 -19.71
N ASN A 183 3.20 -8.36 -20.98
CA ASN A 183 4.56 -7.94 -21.37
C ASN A 183 4.84 -6.47 -21.03
N GLU A 184 3.80 -5.63 -20.97
CA GLU A 184 3.90 -4.21 -20.65
C GLU A 184 4.07 -3.93 -19.13
N ILE A 185 3.98 -4.95 -18.27
CA ILE A 185 4.31 -4.81 -16.85
C ILE A 185 5.77 -4.37 -16.68
N LYS A 186 6.67 -4.82 -17.56
CA LYS A 186 8.07 -4.40 -17.56
C LYS A 186 8.23 -2.91 -17.86
N ASP A 187 7.41 -2.38 -18.75
CA ASP A 187 7.39 -0.95 -19.06
C ASP A 187 6.84 -0.14 -17.89
N CYS A 188 5.79 -0.65 -17.23
CA CYS A 188 5.28 -0.05 -15.98
C CYS A 188 6.38 0.00 -14.91
N TYR A 189 7.00 -1.16 -14.65
CA TYR A 189 8.01 -1.32 -13.62
C TYR A 189 9.23 -0.44 -13.86
N LYS A 190 9.71 -0.32 -15.11
CA LYS A 190 10.88 0.49 -15.44
C LYS A 190 10.75 1.95 -14.99
N VAL A 191 9.59 2.58 -15.23
CA VAL A 191 9.36 3.99 -14.85
C VAL A 191 9.14 4.15 -13.35
N ILE A 192 8.51 3.17 -12.70
CA ILE A 192 8.39 3.12 -11.23
C ILE A 192 9.79 2.97 -10.61
N GLU A 193 10.61 2.07 -11.14
CA GLU A 193 11.99 1.83 -10.67
C GLU A 193 12.86 3.07 -10.78
N GLU A 194 12.80 3.79 -11.90
CA GLU A 194 13.50 5.05 -12.07
C GLU A 194 13.08 6.09 -11.02
N THR A 195 11.77 6.18 -10.75
CA THR A 195 11.24 7.08 -9.71
C THR A 195 11.80 6.74 -8.34
N TYR A 196 11.84 5.46 -7.97
CA TYR A 196 12.36 4.98 -6.68
C TYR A 196 13.88 5.15 -6.57
N LYS A 197 14.62 4.95 -7.67
CA LYS A 197 16.06 5.26 -7.77
C LYS A 197 16.32 6.74 -7.52
N ASN A 198 15.53 7.63 -8.12
CA ASN A 198 15.66 9.08 -7.96
C ASN A 198 15.41 9.54 -6.51
N VAL A 199 14.41 8.98 -5.83
CA VAL A 199 14.14 9.29 -4.41
C VAL A 199 14.97 8.45 -3.42
N ARG A 200 15.81 7.54 -3.93
CA ARG A 200 16.72 6.67 -3.17
C ARG A 200 16.01 5.85 -2.10
N LEU A 201 14.89 5.25 -2.48
CA LEU A 201 14.13 4.31 -1.67
C LEU A 201 14.17 2.91 -2.30
N PRO A 202 14.14 1.84 -1.49
CA PRO A 202 14.04 0.49 -2.01
C PRO A 202 12.68 0.30 -2.69
N LEU A 203 12.67 -0.36 -3.84
CA LEU A 203 11.48 -0.80 -4.55
C LEU A 203 11.35 -2.31 -4.42
N ALA A 204 10.10 -2.82 -4.40
CA ALA A 204 9.84 -4.24 -4.48
C ALA A 204 10.40 -4.84 -5.78
N ASP A 205 10.78 -6.11 -5.76
CA ASP A 205 11.15 -6.83 -6.97
C ASP A 205 9.99 -6.84 -7.99
N ILE A 206 10.31 -6.87 -9.28
CA ILE A 206 9.29 -6.85 -10.35
C ILE A 206 8.28 -8.00 -10.23
N SER A 207 8.70 -9.14 -9.64
CA SER A 207 7.82 -10.26 -9.33
C SER A 207 6.57 -9.88 -8.54
N LEU A 208 6.60 -8.79 -7.75
CA LEU A 208 5.40 -8.30 -7.07
C LEU A 208 4.33 -7.84 -8.06
N LEU A 209 4.71 -7.06 -9.08
CA LEU A 209 3.77 -6.57 -10.09
C LEU A 209 3.34 -7.69 -11.05
N GLU A 210 4.25 -8.59 -11.41
CA GLU A 210 3.93 -9.75 -12.24
C GLU A 210 2.96 -10.69 -11.52
N SER A 211 3.23 -11.03 -10.25
CA SER A 211 2.33 -11.87 -9.46
C SER A 211 0.98 -11.17 -9.20
N ALA A 212 0.98 -9.87 -8.91
CA ALA A 212 -0.25 -9.12 -8.75
C ALA A 212 -1.11 -9.13 -10.02
N TYR A 213 -0.51 -8.99 -11.20
CA TYR A 213 -1.24 -9.11 -12.46
C TYR A 213 -1.86 -10.50 -12.61
N GLU A 214 -1.10 -11.57 -12.40
CA GLU A 214 -1.60 -12.95 -12.54
C GLU A 214 -2.77 -13.26 -11.60
N VAL A 215 -2.67 -12.81 -10.35
CA VAL A 215 -3.67 -13.15 -9.32
C VAL A 215 -4.90 -12.25 -9.40
N LEU A 216 -4.74 -10.96 -9.72
CA LEU A 216 -5.78 -9.95 -9.50
C LEU A 216 -6.47 -9.46 -10.79
N SER A 217 -5.83 -9.58 -11.96
CA SER A 217 -6.36 -8.99 -13.19
C SER A 217 -7.65 -9.66 -13.67
N GLY A 218 -7.74 -10.99 -13.58
CA GLY A 218 -8.92 -11.76 -13.98
C GLY A 218 -10.18 -11.44 -13.17
N SER A 219 -10.01 -11.00 -11.91
CA SER A 219 -11.10 -10.55 -11.03
C SER A 219 -11.31 -9.04 -11.08
N GLY A 220 -10.56 -8.32 -11.91
CA GLY A 220 -10.62 -6.87 -12.01
C GLY A 220 -10.21 -6.15 -10.72
N LEU A 221 -9.39 -6.76 -9.86
CA LEU A 221 -8.93 -6.20 -8.57
C LEU A 221 -7.64 -5.38 -8.70
N ILE A 222 -7.08 -5.28 -9.91
CA ILE A 222 -5.91 -4.47 -10.22
C ILE A 222 -6.10 -3.82 -11.58
N ASP A 223 -5.60 -2.60 -11.74
CA ASP A 223 -5.43 -1.96 -13.05
C ASP A 223 -4.02 -1.37 -13.14
N PHE A 224 -3.40 -1.53 -14.32
CA PHE A 224 -2.11 -0.95 -14.65
C PHE A 224 -2.30 0.09 -15.74
N TYR A 225 -1.77 1.29 -15.51
CA TYR A 225 -1.82 2.40 -16.45
C TYR A 225 -0.44 2.76 -16.94
N LEU A 226 -0.38 3.11 -18.22
CA LEU A 226 0.77 3.73 -18.88
C LEU A 226 0.36 5.11 -19.40
N ALA A 227 1.24 6.08 -19.19
CA ALA A 227 1.23 7.34 -19.94
C ALA A 227 2.29 7.28 -21.03
N THR A 228 1.91 7.62 -22.26
CA THR A 228 2.82 7.65 -23.40
C THR A 228 2.89 9.03 -24.03
N LEU A 229 4.07 9.39 -24.55
CA LEU A 229 4.33 10.59 -25.34
C LEU A 229 5.21 10.18 -26.53
N ASP A 230 4.76 10.46 -27.75
CA ASP A 230 5.47 10.11 -28.99
C ASP A 230 5.90 8.62 -29.08
N GLY A 231 5.07 7.73 -28.51
CA GLY A 231 5.31 6.28 -28.48
C GLY A 231 6.18 5.79 -27.32
N GLU A 232 6.80 6.69 -26.55
CA GLU A 232 7.56 6.32 -25.36
C GLU A 232 6.69 6.28 -24.10
N VAL A 233 6.96 5.34 -23.19
CA VAL A 233 6.37 5.34 -21.85
C VAL A 233 7.05 6.40 -20.98
N VAL A 234 6.23 7.33 -20.48
CA VAL A 234 6.68 8.47 -19.67
C VAL A 234 6.11 8.45 -18.25
N GLY A 235 5.11 7.62 -17.99
CA GLY A 235 4.50 7.45 -16.68
C GLY A 235 3.84 6.10 -16.53
N SER A 236 3.72 5.64 -15.27
CA SER A 236 2.99 4.45 -14.93
C SER A 236 2.35 4.58 -13.56
N ARG A 237 1.15 4.00 -13.40
CA ARG A 237 0.50 3.82 -12.11
C ARG A 237 -0.17 2.47 -12.03
N VAL A 238 -0.12 1.86 -10.86
CA VAL A 238 -0.78 0.59 -10.56
C VAL A 238 -1.72 0.83 -9.39
N VAL A 239 -2.99 0.47 -9.57
CA VAL A 239 -4.01 0.63 -8.54
C VAL A 239 -4.60 -0.71 -8.15
N LEU A 240 -4.85 -0.89 -6.86
CA LEU A 240 -5.60 -2.03 -6.33
C LEU A 240 -7.04 -1.62 -6.10
N LYS A 241 -7.99 -2.51 -6.42
CA LYS A 241 -9.41 -2.27 -6.24
C LYS A 241 -10.04 -3.33 -5.37
N TYR A 242 -10.86 -2.91 -4.41
CA TYR A 242 -11.58 -3.85 -3.55
C TYR A 242 -12.71 -3.13 -2.80
N LYS A 243 -13.91 -3.72 -2.79
CA LYS A 243 -15.11 -3.18 -2.09
C LYS A 243 -15.42 -1.71 -2.37
N GLY A 244 -15.17 -1.21 -3.59
CA GLY A 244 -15.40 0.18 -3.95
C GLY A 244 -14.21 1.12 -3.69
N MET A 245 -13.12 0.63 -3.12
CA MET A 245 -11.90 1.40 -2.89
C MET A 245 -10.94 1.22 -4.07
N VAL A 246 -10.38 2.31 -4.58
CA VAL A 246 -9.27 2.34 -5.56
C VAL A 246 -8.03 2.89 -4.86
N HIS A 247 -7.03 2.06 -4.60
CA HIS A 247 -5.81 2.43 -3.88
C HIS A 247 -4.63 2.64 -4.84
N ASP A 248 -4.05 3.85 -4.84
CA ASP A 248 -2.88 4.28 -5.62
C ASP A 248 -1.60 3.60 -5.12
N TRP A 249 -1.38 2.35 -5.53
CA TRP A 249 -0.41 1.44 -4.92
C TRP A 249 1.04 1.73 -5.33
N TYR A 250 1.30 1.89 -6.63
CA TYR A 250 2.60 2.28 -7.16
C TYR A 250 2.44 3.35 -8.23
N ALA A 251 3.38 4.30 -8.26
CA ALA A 251 3.44 5.36 -9.25
C ALA A 251 4.88 5.65 -9.67
N GLY A 252 5.06 5.98 -10.94
CA GLY A 252 6.31 6.45 -11.51
C GLY A 252 6.09 7.40 -12.67
N SER A 253 7.03 8.31 -12.87
CA SER A 253 7.03 9.23 -14.02
C SER A 253 8.44 9.75 -14.31
N LYS A 254 8.74 9.95 -15.60
CA LYS A 254 9.90 10.71 -16.05
C LYS A 254 9.82 12.15 -15.54
N GLN A 255 10.82 12.62 -14.81
CA GLN A 255 10.78 13.91 -14.10
C GLN A 255 10.95 15.11 -15.04
N GLU A 256 11.60 14.89 -16.18
CA GLU A 256 11.86 15.86 -17.22
C GLU A 256 10.61 16.20 -18.05
N ILE A 257 9.54 15.37 -17.94
CA ILE A 257 8.29 15.56 -18.67
C ILE A 257 7.21 16.07 -17.71
N ASN A 258 6.82 17.32 -17.92
CA ASN A 258 5.79 17.95 -17.10
C ASN A 258 4.41 17.31 -17.31
N TYR A 259 3.57 17.37 -16.28
CA TYR A 259 2.14 17.04 -16.31
C TYR A 259 1.76 15.56 -16.46
N VAL A 260 2.74 14.64 -16.50
CA VAL A 260 2.48 13.20 -16.62
C VAL A 260 1.63 12.68 -15.47
N ASN A 261 2.04 12.94 -14.22
CA ASN A 261 1.31 12.49 -13.04
C ASN A 261 -0.12 13.05 -13.00
N GLU A 262 -0.27 14.30 -13.41
CA GLU A 262 -1.56 14.98 -13.51
C GLU A 262 -2.51 14.27 -14.47
N ALA A 263 -2.03 13.94 -15.66
CA ALA A 263 -2.80 13.24 -16.66
C ALA A 263 -3.22 11.86 -16.17
N VAL A 264 -2.31 11.07 -15.58
CA VAL A 264 -2.63 9.71 -15.12
C VAL A 264 -3.64 9.73 -13.97
N VAL A 265 -3.45 10.61 -12.97
CA VAL A 265 -4.39 10.70 -11.85
C VAL A 265 -5.78 11.13 -12.34
N TRP A 266 -5.85 12.14 -13.22
CA TRP A 266 -7.15 12.55 -13.77
C TRP A 266 -7.82 11.43 -14.57
N HIS A 267 -7.07 10.72 -15.41
CA HIS A 267 -7.61 9.60 -16.18
C HIS A 267 -8.25 8.54 -15.26
N MET A 268 -7.56 8.14 -14.19
CA MET A 268 -8.10 7.19 -13.22
C MET A 268 -9.34 7.74 -12.50
N LEU A 269 -9.28 8.98 -12.00
CA LEU A 269 -10.43 9.61 -11.32
C LEU A 269 -11.66 9.68 -12.23
N SER A 270 -11.48 10.08 -13.50
CA SER A 270 -12.55 10.13 -14.48
C SER A 270 -13.05 8.74 -14.86
N GLU A 271 -12.17 7.73 -14.93
CA GLU A 271 -12.56 6.36 -15.28
C GLU A 271 -13.45 5.75 -14.17
N TYR A 272 -13.07 5.94 -12.90
CA TYR A 272 -13.75 5.33 -11.77
C TYR A 272 -14.90 6.16 -11.20
N ALA A 273 -15.07 7.40 -11.66
CA ALA A 273 -16.21 8.26 -11.29
C ALA A 273 -17.55 7.54 -11.54
N GLY A 274 -18.39 7.49 -10.51
CA GLY A 274 -19.69 6.82 -10.50
C GLY A 274 -19.63 5.28 -10.53
N LYS A 275 -18.44 4.67 -10.59
CA LYS A 275 -18.25 3.20 -10.65
C LYS A 275 -17.68 2.64 -9.36
N GLU A 276 -16.84 3.42 -8.70
CA GLU A 276 -16.21 3.09 -7.42
C GLU A 276 -16.62 4.12 -6.36
N LYS A 277 -16.31 3.84 -5.09
CA LYS A 277 -16.74 4.68 -3.95
C LYS A 277 -15.69 5.71 -3.58
N VAL A 278 -14.42 5.30 -3.48
CA VAL A 278 -13.35 6.15 -2.96
C VAL A 278 -12.04 5.89 -3.71
N PHE A 279 -11.35 6.97 -4.08
CA PHE A 279 -9.95 6.92 -4.49
C PHE A 279 -9.06 7.25 -3.28
N ASP A 280 -8.19 6.32 -2.93
CA ASP A 280 -7.22 6.42 -1.85
C ASP A 280 -5.81 6.62 -2.42
N PHE A 281 -5.20 7.77 -2.13
CA PHE A 281 -3.84 8.07 -2.59
C PHE A 281 -2.72 7.27 -1.89
N GLY A 282 -3.01 6.45 -0.90
CA GLY A 282 -2.04 5.57 -0.22
C GLY A 282 -1.03 6.29 0.69
N GLY A 283 -1.26 7.55 1.03
CA GLY A 283 -0.50 8.31 2.03
C GLY A 283 0.18 9.59 1.52
N ALA A 284 0.36 10.54 2.41
CA ALA A 284 0.84 11.90 2.18
C ALA A 284 1.86 12.36 3.24
N GLY A 285 2.51 11.41 3.91
CA GLY A 285 3.64 11.68 4.80
C GLY A 285 3.24 12.31 6.14
N HIS A 286 4.25 12.63 6.94
CA HIS A 286 4.05 13.23 8.26
C HIS A 286 3.57 14.70 8.13
N PRO A 287 2.56 15.14 8.89
CA PRO A 287 2.01 16.50 8.80
C PRO A 287 3.09 17.59 8.95
N ASP A 288 3.94 17.44 9.97
CA ASP A 288 4.96 18.44 10.32
C ASP A 288 6.19 18.48 9.42
N LYS A 289 6.26 17.64 8.38
CA LYS A 289 7.40 17.61 7.45
C LYS A 289 6.97 18.13 6.09
N PRO A 290 7.72 19.07 5.46
CA PRO A 290 7.47 19.45 4.08
C PRO A 290 7.55 18.22 3.16
N TYR A 291 6.53 18.03 2.34
CA TYR A 291 6.48 16.88 1.43
C TYR A 291 5.76 17.24 0.14
N GLY A 292 6.51 17.36 -0.97
CA GLY A 292 5.95 17.79 -2.26
C GLY A 292 4.85 16.87 -2.80
N VAL A 293 4.90 15.57 -2.47
CA VAL A 293 3.87 14.60 -2.83
C VAL A 293 2.54 14.90 -2.12
N ARG A 294 2.58 15.41 -0.87
CA ARG A 294 1.37 15.87 -0.16
C ARG A 294 0.71 17.03 -0.89
N GLU A 295 1.50 18.06 -1.21
CA GLU A 295 1.01 19.22 -1.95
C GLU A 295 0.51 18.84 -3.34
N PHE A 296 1.10 17.81 -3.96
CA PHE A 296 0.62 17.28 -5.22
C PHE A 296 -0.80 16.72 -5.09
N LYS A 297 -1.01 15.83 -4.11
CA LYS A 297 -2.27 15.10 -3.86
C LYS A 297 -3.39 16.04 -3.43
N LYS A 298 -3.12 16.95 -2.48
CA LYS A 298 -4.05 17.98 -2.02
C LYS A 298 -4.72 18.76 -3.14
N ARG A 299 -3.98 19.05 -4.23
CA ARG A 299 -4.49 19.84 -5.37
C ARG A 299 -5.52 19.11 -6.24
N PHE A 300 -5.78 17.82 -6.00
CA PHE A 300 -6.89 17.08 -6.60
C PHE A 300 -8.18 17.16 -5.78
N GLY A 301 -8.16 17.86 -4.64
CA GLY A 301 -9.29 17.92 -3.71
C GLY A 301 -9.34 16.68 -2.80
N GLY A 302 -10.55 16.32 -2.39
CA GLY A 302 -10.79 15.22 -1.45
C GLY A 302 -10.62 15.61 0.02
N GLU A 303 -10.93 14.66 0.88
CA GLU A 303 -10.81 14.76 2.33
C GLU A 303 -9.38 14.44 2.78
N GLU A 304 -8.77 15.33 3.56
CA GLU A 304 -7.50 15.05 4.24
C GLU A 304 -7.78 14.24 5.52
N VAL A 305 -7.14 13.07 5.64
CA VAL A 305 -7.29 12.19 6.80
C VAL A 305 -5.93 11.88 7.43
N ASN A 306 -5.91 11.53 8.71
CA ASN A 306 -4.69 11.14 9.44
C ASN A 306 -4.89 9.86 10.24
N TYR A 307 -4.99 8.74 9.53
CA TYR A 307 -5.08 7.42 10.18
C TYR A 307 -3.74 6.98 10.78
N GLY A 308 -2.63 7.60 10.36
CA GLY A 308 -1.32 7.35 10.91
C GLY A 308 -0.80 5.93 10.67
N ARG A 309 0.26 5.61 11.39
CA ARG A 309 0.91 4.29 11.39
C ARG A 309 1.27 3.93 12.82
N TYR A 310 1.39 2.65 13.09
CA TYR A 310 2.00 2.17 14.32
C TYR A 310 3.31 1.47 13.98
N GLU A 311 4.38 1.77 14.72
CA GLU A 311 5.66 1.06 14.58
C GLU A 311 6.08 0.47 15.92
N LYS A 312 6.58 -0.78 15.87
CA LYS A 312 7.24 -1.43 17.00
C LYS A 312 8.59 -1.97 16.55
N VAL A 313 9.65 -1.55 17.25
CA VAL A 313 11.02 -2.03 17.01
C VAL A 313 11.28 -3.26 17.87
N HIS A 314 11.58 -4.39 17.23
CA HIS A 314 11.86 -5.67 17.88
C HIS A 314 13.34 -5.82 18.23
N ASP A 315 14.23 -5.25 17.41
CA ASP A 315 15.68 -5.27 17.62
C ASP A 315 16.27 -3.87 17.38
N ARG A 316 16.57 -3.16 18.48
CA ARG A 316 17.10 -1.79 18.43
C ARG A 316 18.47 -1.71 17.75
N LYS A 317 19.36 -2.67 18.01
CA LYS A 317 20.72 -2.68 17.45
C LYS A 317 20.67 -2.88 15.95
N LYS A 318 19.84 -3.82 15.47
CA LYS A 318 19.63 -4.00 14.02
C LYS A 318 18.95 -2.80 13.39
N LYS A 319 18.00 -2.13 14.08
CA LYS A 319 17.37 -0.90 13.58
C LYS A 319 18.39 0.24 13.40
N GLU A 320 19.30 0.42 14.35
CA GLU A 320 20.39 1.40 14.24
C GLU A 320 21.32 1.08 13.06
N LEU A 321 21.71 -0.19 12.91
CA LEU A 321 22.55 -0.65 11.79
C LEU A 321 21.84 -0.43 10.44
N LEU A 322 20.55 -0.78 10.35
CA LEU A 322 19.73 -0.55 9.17
C LEU A 322 19.67 0.95 8.82
N ASN A 323 19.43 1.82 9.81
CA ASN A 323 19.40 3.26 9.62
C ASN A 323 20.76 3.82 9.14
N LEU A 324 21.88 3.30 9.65
CA LEU A 324 23.21 3.64 9.18
C LEU A 324 23.43 3.17 7.73
N GLY A 325 23.02 1.95 7.40
CA GLY A 325 23.05 1.41 6.04
C GLY A 325 22.28 2.27 5.05
N PHE A 326 21.05 2.68 5.39
CA PHE A 326 20.25 3.59 4.56
C PHE A 326 20.91 4.97 4.39
N LYS A 327 21.51 5.53 5.44
CA LYS A 327 22.25 6.80 5.35
C LYS A 327 23.47 6.66 4.44
N ALA A 328 24.21 5.56 4.54
CA ALA A 328 25.37 5.27 3.69
C ALA A 328 24.95 5.07 2.23
N TYR A 329 23.89 4.30 1.96
CA TYR A 329 23.33 4.11 0.62
C TYR A 329 22.93 5.45 -0.02
N LYS A 330 22.25 6.32 0.73
CA LYS A 330 21.89 7.66 0.27
C LYS A 330 23.11 8.55 -0.03
N LYS A 331 24.25 8.33 0.65
CA LYS A 331 25.52 9.06 0.48
C LYS A 331 26.42 8.51 -0.63
N LEU A 332 26.59 7.20 -0.75
CA LEU A 332 27.45 6.59 -1.78
C LEU A 332 26.87 6.81 -3.19
N ASN A 333 25.54 6.83 -3.32
CA ASN A 333 24.89 7.22 -4.56
C ASN A 333 24.87 8.75 -4.79
N LEU A 334 25.27 9.60 -3.83
CA LEU A 334 25.65 11.00 -4.12
C LEU A 334 27.01 11.06 -4.80
N ALA A 335 27.97 10.26 -4.33
CA ALA A 335 29.35 10.28 -4.83
C ALA A 335 29.51 9.71 -6.25
N ARG A 336 28.56 8.90 -6.74
CA ARG A 336 28.54 8.39 -8.14
C ARG A 336 27.91 9.36 -9.14
N VAL A 337 27.35 10.48 -8.68
CA VAL A 337 26.67 11.50 -9.50
C VAL A 337 27.52 12.77 -9.64
N PHE A 338 28.76 12.75 -9.13
CA PHE A 338 29.76 13.81 -9.32
C PHE A 338 30.95 13.31 -10.12
#